data_AF-A0A430JR16-F1
#
_entry.id   AF-A0A430JR16-F1
#
_cell.length_a   1.000
_cell.length_b   1.000
_cell.length_c   1.000
_cell.angle_alpha   90.00
_cell.angle_beta   90.00
_cell.angle_gamma   90.00
#
_symmetry.space_group_name_H-M   'P 1'
#
loop_
_entity.id
_entity.type
_entity.pdbx_description
1 polymer ?
#
loop_
_entity_poly.entity_id
_entity_poly.type
_entity_poly.pdbx_seq_one_letter_code
_entity_poly.pdbx_strand_id
1 'polypeptide(L)'
;MESRRKAGMGHRQSLEQKRSRKQESNVTVINAQELTQHKEGGRIAACSLAAHSETVRSEVNRLAALAGINIVTGRSGTAPSAVLNLREVDGSMPQVEASFHPAYAPYFASGCIRLSLREEAEDVLELMLAAGSTQRGTIVGVIGSRGGIGVSTLASWLAREMARERETCLLDLDPLSAGIDLLLGLEGAPGLRWSDLAEDSGALVPGRLNAALPSLGALRVLSADPRGGAPRGGGLGVDAIAALSQANEVTVLDIPRSGIDAGTREREWLEWCDVVVLIVGGGLREIQQARRAISLLPGETPLVIVGSGVSGGEAAALAEALDVPQVMPLRRLRTLDQDLSHGVRVGDRTRCATARDVSRIGVICREAV
;
A
#
# COMPACT_ATOMS: atom_id res chain seq x y z
N MET A 1 25.65 0.30 -56.32
CA MET A 1 24.43 -0.12 -55.59
C MET A 1 24.64 -0.34 -54.08
N GLU A 2 25.84 -0.12 -53.53
CA GLU A 2 26.15 -0.45 -52.12
C GLU A 2 25.94 0.70 -51.13
N SER A 3 25.86 1.95 -51.60
CA SER A 3 25.73 3.12 -50.71
C SER A 3 24.29 3.39 -50.22
N ARG A 4 23.27 2.79 -50.85
CA ARG A 4 21.86 2.92 -50.42
C ARG A 4 21.40 1.87 -49.41
N ARG A 5 22.15 0.77 -49.21
CA ARG A 5 21.81 -0.27 -48.21
C ARG A 5 22.27 0.06 -46.79
N LYS A 6 23.35 0.83 -46.61
CA LYS A 6 23.82 1.24 -45.26
C LYS A 6 22.96 2.33 -44.60
N ALA A 7 22.32 3.20 -45.37
CA ALA A 7 21.45 4.26 -44.83
C ALA A 7 20.11 3.73 -44.29
N GLY A 8 19.59 2.61 -44.81
CA GLY A 8 18.34 2.00 -44.35
C GLY A 8 18.46 1.18 -43.06
N MET A 9 19.65 0.66 -42.76
CA MET A 9 19.88 -0.20 -41.58
C MET A 9 20.08 0.62 -40.30
N GLY A 10 20.75 1.77 -40.38
CA GLY A 10 20.90 2.69 -39.24
C GLY A 10 19.59 3.36 -38.80
N HIS A 11 18.66 3.59 -39.74
CA HIS A 11 17.35 4.17 -39.42
C HIS A 11 16.39 3.16 -38.78
N ARG A 12 16.44 1.88 -39.19
CA ARG A 12 15.65 0.81 -38.54
C ARG A 12 16.16 0.47 -37.14
N GLN A 13 17.47 0.42 -36.91
CA GLN A 13 18.03 0.20 -35.56
C GLN A 13 17.77 1.39 -34.61
N SER A 14 17.76 2.63 -35.12
CA SER A 14 17.41 3.83 -34.34
C SER A 14 15.92 3.89 -33.98
N LEU A 15 15.04 3.38 -34.85
CA LEU A 15 13.59 3.26 -34.58
C LEU A 15 13.25 2.09 -33.64
N GLU A 16 13.99 0.98 -33.69
CA GLU A 16 13.86 -0.13 -32.72
C GLU A 16 14.40 0.24 -31.32
N GLN A 17 15.50 1.01 -31.23
CA GLN A 17 15.98 1.55 -29.94
C GLN A 17 15.09 2.65 -29.37
N LYS A 18 14.40 3.44 -30.21
CA LYS A 18 13.36 4.39 -29.75
C LYS A 18 12.04 3.71 -29.36
N ARG A 19 11.71 2.56 -29.93
CA ARG A 19 10.53 1.76 -29.52
C ARG A 19 10.75 0.94 -28.24
N SER A 20 12.00 0.73 -27.82
CA SER A 20 12.37 0.04 -26.57
C SER A 20 12.44 0.95 -25.32
N ARG A 21 12.03 2.22 -25.38
CA ARG A 21 12.21 3.21 -24.29
C ARG A 21 10.98 4.06 -23.94
N LYS A 22 9.78 3.55 -24.21
CA LYS A 22 8.55 4.01 -23.56
C LYS A 22 7.81 2.78 -23.04
N GLN A 23 8.33 2.25 -21.94
CA GLN A 23 7.50 1.43 -21.06
C GLN A 23 6.64 2.45 -20.32
N GLU A 24 5.48 2.76 -20.89
CA GLU A 24 4.46 3.57 -20.22
C GLU A 24 4.24 2.95 -18.85
N SER A 25 4.64 3.68 -17.82
CA SER A 25 4.50 3.23 -16.45
C SER A 25 3.00 3.35 -16.17
N ASN A 26 2.30 2.23 -15.99
CA ASN A 26 0.86 2.20 -15.68
C ASN A 26 0.51 2.79 -14.30
N VAL A 27 1.42 3.57 -13.68
CA VAL A 27 1.25 4.12 -12.34
C VAL A 27 0.42 5.40 -12.40
N THR A 28 -0.72 5.38 -11.73
CA THR A 28 -1.57 6.56 -11.58
C THR A 28 -0.98 7.47 -10.52
N VAL A 29 -0.22 8.49 -10.94
CA VAL A 29 0.27 9.54 -10.04
C VAL A 29 -0.85 10.54 -9.79
N ILE A 30 -1.18 10.76 -8.52
CA ILE A 30 -2.27 11.66 -8.12
C ILE A 30 -1.86 13.11 -8.38
N ASN A 31 -2.71 13.82 -9.11
CA ASN A 31 -2.63 15.26 -9.27
C ASN A 31 -3.66 15.92 -8.34
N ALA A 32 -3.21 16.78 -7.43
CA ALA A 32 -4.08 17.53 -6.51
C ALA A 32 -5.17 18.37 -7.21
N GLN A 33 -5.01 18.66 -8.50
CA GLN A 33 -5.98 19.45 -9.27
C GLN A 33 -7.07 18.60 -9.94
N GLU A 34 -6.91 17.28 -10.03
CA GLU A 34 -7.81 16.35 -10.76
C GLU A 34 -8.57 15.37 -9.84
N LEU A 35 -8.48 15.58 -8.51
CA LEU A 35 -9.02 14.71 -7.45
C LEU A 35 -10.53 14.42 -7.52
N THR A 36 -11.29 15.12 -8.36
CA THR A 36 -12.73 14.87 -8.56
C THR A 36 -13.07 13.67 -9.46
N GLN A 37 -12.10 12.99 -10.09
CA GLN A 37 -12.39 11.95 -11.10
C GLN A 37 -11.84 10.54 -10.83
N HIS A 38 -11.01 10.34 -9.81
CA HIS A 38 -10.49 9.01 -9.47
C HIS A 38 -11.27 8.39 -8.31
N LYS A 39 -12.32 7.65 -8.64
CA LYS A 39 -12.89 6.64 -7.72
C LYS A 39 -12.51 5.27 -8.26
N GLU A 40 -12.16 4.35 -7.36
CA GLU A 40 -11.94 2.90 -7.57
C GLU A 40 -10.49 2.37 -7.71
N GLY A 41 -9.46 3.09 -7.26
CA GLY A 41 -8.06 2.62 -7.36
C GLY A 41 -7.42 1.95 -6.13
N GLY A 42 -8.00 2.07 -4.93
CA GLY A 42 -7.27 1.74 -3.69
C GLY A 42 -7.71 0.48 -2.94
N ARG A 43 -9.02 0.20 -2.88
CA ARG A 43 -9.54 -0.85 -1.98
C ARG A 43 -9.32 -2.23 -2.56
N ILE A 44 -8.69 -3.13 -1.79
CA ILE A 44 -8.77 -4.58 -2.04
C ILE A 44 -10.25 -4.89 -2.20
N ALA A 45 -10.62 -5.40 -3.38
CA ALA A 45 -12.02 -5.65 -3.69
C ALA A 45 -12.57 -6.71 -2.73
N ALA A 46 -13.86 -6.63 -2.41
CA ALA A 46 -14.49 -7.68 -1.63
C ALA A 46 -14.46 -9.03 -2.38
N CYS A 47 -14.57 -9.01 -3.70
CA CYS A 47 -14.53 -10.21 -4.53
C CYS A 47 -13.75 -10.00 -5.84
N SER A 48 -12.96 -11.00 -6.23
CA SER A 48 -12.36 -11.10 -7.57
C SER A 48 -12.82 -12.37 -8.30
N LEU A 49 -12.82 -12.33 -9.63
CA LEU A 49 -13.11 -13.48 -10.48
C LEU A 49 -12.09 -13.63 -11.60
N ALA A 50 -11.43 -14.80 -11.66
CA ALA A 50 -10.62 -15.23 -12.79
C ALA A 50 -11.35 -16.34 -13.57
N ALA A 51 -12.08 -15.97 -14.62
CA ALA A 51 -12.88 -16.89 -15.44
C ALA A 51 -12.70 -16.63 -16.95
N HIS A 52 -12.76 -17.69 -17.74
CA HIS A 52 -12.71 -17.68 -19.20
C HIS A 52 -14.07 -18.03 -19.85
N SER A 53 -14.98 -18.72 -19.14
CA SER A 53 -16.34 -19.01 -19.60
C SER A 53 -17.31 -17.87 -19.31
N GLU A 54 -18.13 -17.55 -20.30
CA GLU A 54 -19.19 -16.54 -20.16
C GLU A 54 -20.30 -17.01 -19.21
N THR A 55 -20.57 -18.32 -19.15
CA THR A 55 -21.56 -18.90 -18.24
C THR A 55 -21.17 -18.67 -16.78
N VAL A 56 -19.91 -18.92 -16.44
CA VAL A 56 -19.37 -18.71 -15.09
C VAL A 56 -19.40 -17.23 -14.74
N ARG A 57 -18.96 -16.36 -15.66
CA ARG A 57 -19.00 -14.90 -15.46
C ARG A 57 -20.42 -14.39 -15.21
N SER A 58 -21.39 -14.81 -16.01
CA SER A 58 -22.77 -14.36 -15.90
C SER A 58 -23.38 -14.76 -14.55
N GLU A 59 -23.20 -16.01 -14.11
CA GLU A 59 -23.78 -16.48 -12.86
C GLU A 59 -23.09 -15.84 -11.64
N VAL A 60 -21.76 -15.74 -11.65
CA VAL A 60 -21.01 -15.08 -10.56
C VAL A 60 -21.37 -13.59 -10.47
N ASN A 61 -21.51 -12.88 -11.60
CA ASN A 61 -21.96 -11.48 -11.61
C ASN A 61 -23.40 -11.33 -11.09
N ARG A 62 -24.28 -12.29 -11.39
CA ARG A 62 -25.64 -12.31 -10.85
C ARG A 62 -25.64 -12.45 -9.32
N LEU A 63 -24.82 -13.35 -8.77
CA LEU A 63 -24.68 -13.52 -7.32
C LEU A 63 -24.08 -12.27 -6.65
N ALA A 64 -23.05 -11.68 -7.25
CA ALA A 64 -22.48 -10.43 -6.76
C ALA A 64 -23.48 -9.27 -6.75
N ALA A 65 -24.33 -9.16 -7.78
CA ALA A 65 -25.40 -8.17 -7.82
C ALA A 65 -26.41 -8.38 -6.67
N LEU A 66 -26.71 -9.62 -6.29
CA LEU A 66 -27.53 -9.94 -5.12
C LEU A 66 -26.85 -9.55 -3.81
N ALA A 67 -25.53 -9.76 -3.70
CA ALA A 67 -24.73 -9.36 -2.53
C ALA A 67 -24.48 -7.85 -2.45
N GLY A 68 -24.74 -7.09 -3.53
CA GLY A 68 -24.36 -5.68 -3.62
C GLY A 68 -22.85 -5.46 -3.71
N ILE A 69 -22.11 -6.43 -4.26
CA ILE A 69 -20.64 -6.43 -4.33
C ILE A 69 -20.18 -6.25 -5.77
N ASN A 70 -19.18 -5.39 -5.97
CA ASN A 70 -18.48 -5.27 -7.25
C ASN A 70 -17.40 -6.36 -7.36
N ILE A 71 -17.35 -7.04 -8.50
CA ILE A 71 -16.33 -8.05 -8.80
C ILE A 71 -15.23 -7.43 -9.65
N VAL A 72 -13.98 -7.57 -9.22
CA VAL A 72 -12.80 -7.24 -10.03
C VAL A 72 -12.38 -8.46 -10.84
N THR A 73 -12.21 -8.30 -12.15
CA THR A 73 -11.76 -9.40 -13.01
C THR A 73 -10.25 -9.62 -12.90
N GLY A 74 -9.83 -10.77 -12.37
CA GLY A 74 -8.43 -11.17 -12.25
C GLY A 74 -7.91 -11.96 -13.45
N ARG A 75 -6.60 -11.94 -13.68
CA ARG A 75 -5.93 -12.85 -14.63
C ARG A 75 -5.56 -14.16 -13.93
N SER A 76 -5.92 -15.30 -14.54
CA SER A 76 -5.61 -16.64 -14.03
C SER A 76 -4.09 -16.79 -13.75
N GLY A 77 -3.72 -17.18 -12.53
CA GLY A 77 -2.32 -17.40 -12.11
C GLY A 77 -1.62 -16.22 -11.42
N THR A 78 -2.34 -15.20 -10.96
CA THR A 78 -1.82 -14.07 -10.17
C THR A 78 -2.05 -14.27 -8.65
N ALA A 79 -1.32 -13.53 -7.81
CA ALA A 79 -1.53 -13.48 -6.36
C ALA A 79 -2.97 -13.04 -6.01
N PRO A 80 -3.53 -13.44 -4.85
CA PRO A 80 -4.89 -13.08 -4.47
C PRO A 80 -5.08 -11.56 -4.46
N SER A 81 -6.14 -11.06 -5.12
CA SER A 81 -6.37 -9.63 -5.38
C SER A 81 -7.62 -9.06 -4.71
N ALA A 82 -8.38 -9.90 -4.00
CA ALA A 82 -9.61 -9.54 -3.30
C ALA A 82 -9.73 -10.31 -1.98
N VAL A 83 -10.61 -9.88 -1.07
CA VAL A 83 -10.93 -10.61 0.16
C VAL A 83 -11.37 -12.03 -0.17
N LEU A 84 -12.30 -12.20 -1.10
CA LEU A 84 -12.69 -13.47 -1.70
C LEU A 84 -12.18 -13.55 -3.15
N ASN A 85 -11.43 -14.59 -3.47
CA ASN A 85 -10.92 -14.86 -4.81
C ASN A 85 -11.64 -16.08 -5.39
N LEU A 86 -12.35 -15.87 -6.50
CA LEU A 86 -13.01 -16.92 -7.25
C LEU A 86 -12.21 -17.21 -8.52
N ARG A 87 -11.92 -18.50 -8.75
CA ARG A 87 -11.26 -18.95 -9.97
C ARG A 87 -12.12 -20.00 -10.64
N GLU A 88 -12.37 -19.85 -11.92
CA GLU A 88 -13.04 -20.89 -12.69
C GLU A 88 -12.22 -22.18 -12.71
N VAL A 89 -12.91 -23.30 -12.51
CA VAL A 89 -12.35 -24.65 -12.63
C VAL A 89 -12.86 -25.28 -13.91
N ASP A 90 -11.96 -25.78 -14.74
CA ASP A 90 -12.31 -26.48 -15.97
C ASP A 90 -13.13 -27.74 -15.64
N GLY A 91 -14.30 -27.87 -16.28
CA GLY A 91 -15.20 -28.98 -16.03
C GLY A 91 -16.41 -28.97 -16.93
N SER A 92 -17.16 -30.08 -16.91
CA SER A 92 -18.40 -30.23 -17.68
C SER A 92 -19.54 -29.35 -17.14
N MET A 93 -19.44 -28.90 -15.89
CA MET A 93 -20.41 -28.06 -15.20
C MET A 93 -19.70 -26.78 -14.71
N PRO A 94 -20.40 -25.63 -14.66
CA PRO A 94 -19.81 -24.37 -14.22
C PRO A 94 -19.46 -24.44 -12.73
N GLN A 95 -18.17 -24.36 -12.42
CA GLN A 95 -17.63 -24.45 -11.07
C GLN A 95 -16.61 -23.34 -10.82
N VAL A 96 -16.53 -22.95 -9.55
CA VAL A 96 -15.49 -22.03 -9.07
C VAL A 96 -14.76 -22.63 -7.89
N GLU A 97 -13.46 -22.41 -7.85
CA GLU A 97 -12.64 -22.56 -6.68
C GLU A 97 -12.62 -21.22 -5.94
N ALA A 98 -13.15 -21.20 -4.72
CA ALA A 98 -13.19 -20.05 -3.85
C ALA A 98 -12.09 -20.14 -2.81
N SER A 99 -11.36 -19.05 -2.61
CA SER A 99 -10.35 -18.93 -1.56
C SER A 99 -10.35 -17.52 -1.01
N PHE A 100 -10.25 -17.38 0.31
CA PHE A 100 -10.06 -16.06 0.90
C PHE A 100 -8.59 -15.66 0.81
N HIS A 101 -8.34 -14.37 0.68
CA HIS A 101 -6.99 -13.85 0.75
C HIS A 101 -6.36 -14.26 2.09
N PRO A 102 -5.14 -14.82 2.12
CA PRO A 102 -4.52 -15.40 3.32
C PRO A 102 -4.53 -14.49 4.55
N ALA A 103 -4.36 -13.19 4.37
CA ALA A 103 -4.47 -12.20 5.43
C ALA A 103 -5.82 -12.13 6.18
N TYR A 104 -6.89 -12.66 5.58
CA TYR A 104 -8.20 -12.78 6.21
C TYR A 104 -8.43 -14.19 6.79
N ALA A 105 -7.41 -15.07 6.82
CA ALA A 105 -7.47 -16.38 7.47
C ALA A 105 -7.87 -16.34 8.97
N PRO A 106 -7.67 -15.23 9.72
CA PRO A 106 -8.30 -15.06 11.03
C PRO A 106 -9.83 -15.10 11.04
N TYR A 107 -10.48 -14.76 9.91
CA TYR A 107 -11.94 -14.65 9.77
C TYR A 107 -12.53 -15.78 8.93
N PHE A 108 -11.72 -16.35 8.04
CA PHE A 108 -12.15 -17.33 7.08
C PHE A 108 -11.24 -18.56 7.08
N ALA A 109 -11.81 -19.72 6.78
CA ALA A 109 -11.02 -20.94 6.68
C ALA A 109 -9.91 -20.79 5.63
N SER A 110 -8.69 -21.16 6.01
CA SER A 110 -7.57 -21.25 5.08
C SER A 110 -7.80 -22.38 4.08
N GLY A 111 -7.39 -22.17 2.83
CA GLY A 111 -7.48 -23.17 1.77
C GLY A 111 -8.42 -22.73 0.65
N CYS A 112 -8.81 -23.69 -0.19
CA CYS A 112 -9.78 -23.46 -1.24
C CYS A 112 -10.93 -24.47 -1.13
N ILE A 113 -12.12 -24.01 -1.51
CA ILE A 113 -13.31 -24.85 -1.64
C ILE A 113 -13.80 -24.77 -3.09
N ARG A 114 -14.19 -25.90 -3.66
CA ARG A 114 -14.78 -25.94 -5.00
C ARG A 114 -16.28 -26.01 -4.87
N LEU A 115 -16.96 -25.09 -5.55
CA LEU A 115 -18.39 -24.92 -5.49
C LEU A 115 -18.98 -24.96 -6.90
N SER A 116 -20.05 -25.73 -7.03
CA SER A 116 -20.90 -25.78 -8.21
C SER A 116 -21.81 -24.56 -8.24
N LEU A 117 -21.67 -23.72 -9.27
CA LEU A 117 -22.52 -22.53 -9.41
C LEU A 117 -24.00 -22.87 -9.63
N ARG A 118 -24.31 -24.13 -9.96
CA ARG A 118 -25.69 -24.59 -10.17
C ARG A 118 -26.33 -25.15 -8.90
N GLU A 119 -25.55 -25.83 -8.08
CA GLU A 119 -26.05 -26.57 -6.91
C GLU A 119 -25.75 -25.86 -5.59
N GLU A 120 -24.67 -25.08 -5.54
CA GLU A 120 -24.09 -24.44 -4.34
C GLU A 120 -24.01 -22.91 -4.52
N ALA A 121 -24.97 -22.34 -5.27
CA ALA A 121 -25.03 -20.90 -5.53
C ALA A 121 -25.22 -20.07 -4.26
N GLU A 122 -25.94 -20.62 -3.28
CA GLU A 122 -26.18 -20.00 -1.97
C GLU A 122 -24.88 -19.92 -1.16
N ASP A 123 -24.05 -20.96 -1.18
CA ASP A 123 -22.75 -20.96 -0.50
C ASP A 123 -21.81 -19.91 -1.10
N VAL A 124 -21.76 -19.78 -2.43
CA VAL A 124 -21.00 -18.72 -3.09
C VAL A 124 -21.50 -17.34 -2.68
N LEU A 125 -22.82 -17.15 -2.58
CA LEU A 125 -23.41 -15.89 -2.12
C LEU A 125 -23.06 -15.60 -0.65
N GLU A 126 -23.08 -16.60 0.23
CA GLU A 126 -22.69 -16.45 1.63
C GLU A 126 -21.22 -16.04 1.77
N LEU A 127 -20.32 -16.68 1.02
CA LEU A 127 -18.91 -16.30 0.98
C LEU A 127 -18.73 -14.85 0.49
N MET A 128 -19.48 -14.44 -0.53
CA MET A 128 -19.49 -13.06 -1.01
C MET A 128 -19.95 -12.08 0.06
N LEU A 129 -21.09 -12.33 0.72
CA LEU A 129 -21.61 -11.49 1.80
C LEU A 129 -20.61 -11.37 2.96
N ALA A 130 -19.99 -12.49 3.34
CA ALA A 130 -18.98 -12.52 4.39
C ALA A 130 -17.76 -11.67 4.00
N ALA A 131 -17.27 -11.80 2.76
CA ALA A 131 -16.21 -10.95 2.22
C ALA A 131 -16.60 -9.47 2.19
N GLY A 132 -17.81 -9.14 1.73
CA GLY A 132 -18.34 -7.77 1.70
C GLY A 132 -18.52 -7.14 3.08
N SER A 133 -18.68 -7.96 4.12
CA SER A 133 -18.79 -7.50 5.51
C SER A 133 -17.44 -7.21 6.18
N THR A 134 -16.32 -7.58 5.55
CA THR A 134 -14.98 -7.25 6.07
C THR A 134 -14.64 -5.78 5.79
N GLN A 135 -15.14 -4.90 6.64
CA GLN A 135 -14.84 -3.48 6.54
C GLN A 135 -13.46 -3.20 7.12
N ARG A 136 -12.54 -2.70 6.29
CA ARG A 136 -11.26 -2.13 6.72
C ARG A 136 -11.21 -0.63 6.45
N GLY A 137 -10.49 0.08 7.29
CA GLY A 137 -10.11 1.47 7.08
C GLY A 137 -9.13 1.66 5.93
N THR A 138 -8.82 2.93 5.67
CA THR A 138 -7.90 3.34 4.61
C THR A 138 -6.46 3.01 4.99
N ILE A 139 -5.74 2.33 4.11
CA ILE A 139 -4.34 1.97 4.28
C ILE A 139 -3.46 2.89 3.43
N VAL A 140 -2.57 3.62 4.09
CA VAL A 140 -1.60 4.54 3.47
C VAL A 140 -0.21 3.94 3.60
N GLY A 141 0.37 3.47 2.50
CA GLY A 141 1.76 3.02 2.47
C GLY A 141 2.72 4.20 2.34
N VAL A 142 3.78 4.24 3.13
CA VAL A 142 4.85 5.24 3.00
C VAL A 142 6.14 4.50 2.68
N ILE A 143 6.79 4.87 1.58
CA ILE A 143 8.00 4.20 1.10
C ILE A 143 9.00 5.19 0.49
N GLY A 144 10.29 4.88 0.58
CA GLY A 144 11.36 5.75 0.08
C GLY A 144 12.05 5.19 -1.16
N SER A 145 12.37 6.06 -2.13
CA SER A 145 13.20 5.66 -3.29
C SER A 145 14.64 5.30 -2.91
N ARG A 146 15.08 5.72 -1.72
CA ARG A 146 16.38 5.41 -1.11
C ARG A 146 16.31 5.34 0.42
N GLY A 147 17.33 4.71 1.01
CA GLY A 147 17.51 4.69 2.47
C GLY A 147 17.77 6.08 3.05
N GLY A 148 17.31 6.29 4.29
CA GLY A 148 17.55 7.53 5.05
C GLY A 148 16.91 8.78 4.45
N ILE A 149 15.82 8.66 3.68
CA ILE A 149 15.12 9.81 3.08
C ILE A 149 14.04 10.41 4.00
N GLY A 150 13.75 9.76 5.12
CA GLY A 150 12.77 10.20 6.13
C GLY A 150 11.42 9.49 6.06
N VAL A 151 11.37 8.23 5.62
CA VAL A 151 10.14 7.42 5.53
C VAL A 151 9.44 7.31 6.88
N SER A 152 10.13 6.75 7.89
CA SER A 152 9.61 6.61 9.25
C SER A 152 9.21 7.95 9.88
N THR A 153 9.95 9.03 9.58
CA THR A 153 9.60 10.38 10.04
C THR A 153 8.30 10.88 9.44
N LEU A 154 8.13 10.76 8.11
CA LEU A 154 6.90 11.17 7.45
C LEU A 154 5.72 10.29 7.86
N ALA A 155 5.91 8.97 7.92
CA ALA A 155 4.88 8.01 8.34
C ALA A 155 4.38 8.32 9.75
N SER A 156 5.29 8.54 10.70
CA SER A 156 4.97 8.94 12.08
C SER A 156 4.19 10.25 12.13
N TRP A 157 4.64 11.26 11.39
CA TRP A 157 3.98 12.57 11.38
C TRP A 157 2.59 12.49 10.74
N LEU A 158 2.48 11.80 9.62
CA LEU A 158 1.25 11.63 8.87
C LEU A 158 0.20 10.89 9.70
N ALA A 159 0.58 9.76 10.32
CA ALA A 159 -0.29 8.99 11.20
C ALA A 159 -0.76 9.83 12.39
N ARG A 160 0.15 10.60 13.00
CA ARG A 160 -0.19 11.49 14.12
C ARG A 160 -1.12 12.64 13.71
N GLU A 161 -0.99 13.17 12.50
CA GLU A 161 -1.88 14.19 11.97
C GLU A 161 -3.28 13.61 11.71
N MET A 162 -3.36 12.41 11.13
CA MET A 162 -4.62 11.69 10.88
C MET A 162 -5.34 11.30 12.19
N ALA A 163 -4.58 10.93 13.22
CA ALA A 163 -5.07 10.59 14.55
C ALA A 163 -5.75 11.76 15.30
N ARG A 164 -5.73 12.98 14.75
CA ARG A 164 -6.51 14.10 15.33
C ARG A 164 -8.00 13.99 15.08
N GLU A 165 -8.41 13.26 14.05
CA GLU A 165 -9.80 13.19 13.59
C GLU A 165 -10.32 11.75 13.45
N ARG A 166 -9.42 10.75 13.46
CA ARG A 166 -9.72 9.35 13.12
C ARG A 166 -8.99 8.39 14.04
N GLU A 167 -9.61 7.26 14.35
CA GLU A 167 -8.88 6.12 14.92
C GLU A 167 -7.81 5.68 13.91
N THR A 168 -6.53 5.75 14.31
CA THR A 168 -5.40 5.57 13.39
C THR A 168 -4.40 4.60 13.98
N CYS A 169 -3.85 3.71 13.15
CA CYS A 169 -2.69 2.91 13.54
C CYS A 169 -1.48 3.17 12.62
N LEU A 170 -0.29 3.00 13.20
CA LEU A 170 1.00 3.07 12.52
C LEU A 170 1.72 1.73 12.69
N LEU A 171 2.11 1.11 11.58
CA LEU A 171 2.88 -0.12 11.57
C LEU A 171 4.29 0.17 11.07
N ASP A 172 5.28 -0.18 11.88
CA ASP A 172 6.70 -0.20 11.52
C ASP A 172 7.04 -1.54 10.85
N LEU A 173 7.10 -1.59 9.52
CA LEU A 173 7.29 -2.85 8.80
C LEU A 173 8.75 -3.15 8.49
N ASP A 174 9.72 -2.35 8.96
CA ASP A 174 11.14 -2.62 8.69
C ASP A 174 11.70 -3.65 9.69
N PRO A 175 12.15 -4.84 9.22
CA PRO A 175 12.78 -5.85 10.08
C PRO A 175 14.06 -5.37 10.78
N LEU A 176 14.66 -4.29 10.29
CA LEU A 176 15.87 -3.67 10.83
C LEU A 176 15.59 -2.37 11.58
N SER A 177 14.33 -2.03 11.83
CA SER A 177 13.96 -0.83 12.57
C SER A 177 14.49 -0.86 14.01
N ALA A 178 14.88 0.32 14.50
CA ALA A 178 15.23 0.54 15.90
C ALA A 178 14.00 0.85 16.78
N GLY A 179 12.81 0.95 16.17
CA GLY A 179 11.56 1.35 16.81
C GLY A 179 11.09 2.73 16.34
N ILE A 180 10.05 2.75 15.51
CA ILE A 180 9.35 4.00 15.14
C ILE A 180 8.73 4.74 16.35
N ASP A 181 8.48 4.03 17.45
CA ASP A 181 7.94 4.59 18.69
C ASP A 181 8.86 5.62 19.36
N LEU A 182 10.18 5.54 19.11
CA LEU A 182 11.17 6.55 19.50
C LEU A 182 10.88 7.94 18.91
N LEU A 183 10.31 8.02 17.71
CA LEU A 183 9.93 9.29 17.08
C LEU A 183 8.68 9.92 17.74
N LEU A 184 7.91 9.09 18.45
CA LEU A 184 6.64 9.42 19.07
C LEU A 184 6.73 9.52 20.60
N GLY A 185 7.91 9.27 21.18
CA GLY A 185 8.11 9.28 22.64
C GLY A 185 7.32 8.16 23.33
N LEU A 186 7.17 7.02 22.66
CA LEU A 186 6.38 5.86 23.12
C LEU A 186 7.25 4.66 23.51
N GLU A 187 8.57 4.78 23.47
CA GLU A 187 9.52 3.70 23.77
C GLU A 187 9.37 3.13 25.21
N GLY A 188 8.92 3.97 26.15
CA GLY A 188 8.60 3.55 27.52
C GLY A 188 7.13 3.18 27.76
N ALA A 189 6.28 3.31 26.74
CA ALA A 189 4.85 3.04 26.88
C ALA A 189 4.58 1.53 26.91
N PRO A 190 3.74 1.04 27.85
CA PRO A 190 3.36 -0.36 27.90
C PRO A 190 2.55 -0.75 26.66
N GLY A 191 2.68 -2.00 26.25
CA GLY A 191 1.94 -2.57 25.13
C GLY A 191 2.81 -3.49 24.27
N LEU A 192 2.16 -4.23 23.38
CA LEU A 192 2.83 -5.19 22.50
C LEU A 192 3.74 -4.51 21.47
N ARG A 193 4.86 -5.15 21.18
CA ARG A 193 5.78 -4.87 20.06
C ARG A 193 5.81 -6.06 19.11
N TRP A 194 6.47 -5.92 17.96
CA TRP A 194 6.64 -7.04 17.02
C TRP A 194 7.19 -8.30 17.67
N SER A 195 8.16 -8.13 18.57
CA SER A 195 8.79 -9.21 19.32
C SER A 195 7.87 -9.95 20.30
N ASP A 196 6.68 -9.39 20.60
CA ASP A 196 5.64 -10.04 21.40
C ASP A 196 4.62 -10.82 20.54
N LEU A 197 4.64 -10.63 19.22
CA LEU A 197 3.78 -11.34 18.28
C LEU A 197 4.52 -12.59 17.79
N ALA A 198 4.05 -13.78 18.15
CA ALA A 198 4.63 -15.03 17.65
C ALA A 198 3.90 -15.49 16.38
N GLU A 199 4.62 -15.99 15.39
CA GLU A 199 4.01 -16.58 14.18
C GLU A 199 3.03 -17.72 14.52
N ASP A 200 3.26 -18.43 15.63
CA ASP A 200 2.43 -19.55 16.09
C ASP A 200 1.31 -19.15 17.08
N SER A 201 1.14 -17.86 17.40
CA SER A 201 0.18 -17.41 18.44
C SER A 201 -1.30 -17.40 18.00
N GLY A 202 -1.57 -17.93 16.80
CA GLY A 202 -2.90 -18.00 16.21
C GLY A 202 -3.35 -16.66 15.62
N ALA A 203 -4.63 -16.60 15.25
CA ALA A 203 -5.23 -15.45 14.58
C ALA A 203 -5.10 -14.13 15.37
N LEU A 204 -4.61 -13.09 14.70
CA LEU A 204 -4.58 -11.73 15.23
C LEU A 204 -6.00 -11.12 15.23
N VAL A 205 -6.64 -11.08 16.40
CA VAL A 205 -7.99 -10.52 16.57
C VAL A 205 -7.92 -8.98 16.57
N PRO A 206 -8.61 -8.26 15.66
CA PRO A 206 -8.51 -6.80 15.46
C PRO A 206 -8.55 -5.97 16.74
N GLY A 207 -9.68 -6.01 17.44
CA GLY A 207 -9.90 -5.18 18.62
C GLY A 207 -8.95 -5.53 19.76
N ARG A 208 -8.59 -6.81 19.91
CA ARG A 208 -7.66 -7.27 20.95
C ARG A 208 -6.24 -6.80 20.67
N LEU A 209 -5.77 -6.95 19.43
CA LEU A 209 -4.46 -6.47 19.02
C LEU A 209 -4.41 -4.94 19.18
N ASN A 210 -5.38 -4.21 18.63
CA ASN A 210 -5.43 -2.76 18.67
C ASN A 210 -5.41 -2.19 20.10
N ALA A 211 -6.18 -2.80 21.00
CA ALA A 211 -6.24 -2.40 22.41
C ALA A 211 -4.93 -2.66 23.16
N ALA A 212 -4.15 -3.66 22.74
CA ALA A 212 -2.89 -4.06 23.37
C ALA A 212 -1.68 -3.27 22.87
N LEU A 213 -1.82 -2.44 21.83
CA LEU A 213 -0.73 -1.60 21.32
C LEU A 213 -0.52 -0.34 22.16
N PRO A 214 0.74 0.14 22.27
CA PRO A 214 1.04 1.50 22.71
C PRO A 214 0.20 2.54 21.97
N SER A 215 -0.17 3.60 22.69
CA SER A 215 -1.06 4.63 22.15
C SER A 215 -0.65 6.05 22.49
N LEU A 216 -0.90 6.97 21.57
CA LEU A 216 -0.84 8.41 21.77
C LEU A 216 -2.16 9.05 21.29
N GLY A 217 -3.10 9.25 22.20
CA GLY A 217 -4.47 9.63 21.83
C GLY A 217 -5.15 8.52 21.02
N ALA A 218 -5.70 8.85 19.85
CA ALA A 218 -6.30 7.89 18.91
C ALA A 218 -5.27 7.17 18.02
N LEU A 219 -3.97 7.45 18.18
CA LEU A 219 -2.91 6.75 17.44
C LEU A 219 -2.48 5.49 18.18
N ARG A 220 -2.56 4.33 17.52
CA ARG A 220 -1.98 3.06 17.94
C ARG A 220 -0.70 2.77 17.17
N VAL A 221 0.31 2.19 17.81
CA VAL A 221 1.61 1.97 17.17
C VAL A 221 2.10 0.54 17.38
N LEU A 222 2.28 -0.21 16.30
CA LEU A 222 3.00 -1.47 16.30
C LEU A 222 4.42 -1.21 15.83
N SER A 223 5.36 -1.21 16.77
CA SER A 223 6.75 -0.83 16.55
C SER A 223 7.73 -1.98 16.78
N ALA A 224 8.91 -1.88 16.18
CA ALA A 224 10.07 -2.64 16.61
C ALA A 224 10.51 -2.23 18.03
N ASP A 225 11.33 -3.06 18.66
CA ASP A 225 12.02 -2.72 19.89
C ASP A 225 13.41 -3.38 19.91
N PRO A 226 14.22 -3.26 20.98
CA PRO A 226 15.55 -3.85 21.02
C PRO A 226 15.59 -5.38 20.82
N ARG A 227 14.46 -6.09 20.91
CA ARG A 227 14.37 -7.54 20.67
C ARG A 227 14.17 -7.85 19.17
N GLY A 228 13.67 -6.92 18.37
CA GLY A 228 13.52 -7.07 16.92
C GLY A 228 12.39 -6.24 16.32
N GLY A 229 12.41 -6.15 14.98
CA GLY A 229 11.36 -5.51 14.18
C GLY A 229 10.39 -6.51 13.55
N ALA A 230 9.67 -6.05 12.52
CA ALA A 230 8.73 -6.88 11.78
C ALA A 230 9.44 -8.15 11.25
N PRO A 231 8.80 -9.33 11.32
CA PRO A 231 9.41 -10.55 10.84
C PRO A 231 9.61 -10.52 9.32
N ARG A 232 10.66 -11.21 8.88
CA ARG A 232 10.97 -11.37 7.46
C ARG A 232 9.98 -12.33 6.82
N GLY A 233 9.60 -12.05 5.58
CA GLY A 233 8.81 -13.00 4.80
C GLY A 233 7.30 -12.75 4.76
N GLY A 234 6.85 -11.55 5.14
CA GLY A 234 5.54 -10.99 4.76
C GLY A 234 4.36 -11.43 5.64
N GLY A 235 4.24 -12.72 5.96
CA GLY A 235 3.04 -13.35 6.53
C GLY A 235 2.46 -12.67 7.78
N LEU A 236 3.20 -12.65 8.89
CA LEU A 236 2.72 -11.98 10.12
C LEU A 236 2.52 -10.47 9.93
N GLY A 237 3.30 -9.84 9.05
CA GLY A 237 3.12 -8.43 8.67
C GLY A 237 1.77 -8.21 7.99
N VAL A 238 1.41 -9.09 7.05
CA VAL A 238 0.13 -9.10 6.34
C VAL A 238 -1.03 -9.34 7.33
N ASP A 239 -0.89 -10.28 8.26
CA ASP A 239 -1.90 -10.54 9.29
C ASP A 239 -2.12 -9.32 10.21
N ALA A 240 -1.04 -8.64 10.58
CA ALA A 240 -1.12 -7.44 11.41
C ALA A 240 -1.77 -6.26 10.65
N ILE A 241 -1.45 -6.08 9.37
CA ILE A 241 -2.09 -5.08 8.49
C ILE A 241 -3.59 -5.36 8.41
N ALA A 242 -3.98 -6.61 8.16
CA ALA A 242 -5.39 -7.01 8.07
C ALA A 242 -6.13 -6.78 9.38
N ALA A 243 -5.56 -7.19 10.52
CA ALA A 243 -6.19 -7.02 11.82
C ALA A 243 -6.32 -5.54 12.22
N LEU A 244 -5.25 -4.76 12.06
CA LEU A 244 -5.23 -3.36 12.49
C LEU A 244 -6.03 -2.45 11.57
N SER A 245 -6.12 -2.74 10.27
CA SER A 245 -6.96 -1.98 9.35
C SER A 245 -8.45 -2.20 9.59
N GLN A 246 -8.87 -3.32 10.19
CA GLN A 246 -10.27 -3.51 10.62
C GLN A 246 -10.61 -2.76 11.90
N ALA A 247 -9.61 -2.51 12.76
CA ALA A 247 -9.81 -1.85 14.04
C ALA A 247 -9.65 -0.32 13.99
N ASN A 248 -9.17 0.23 12.87
CA ASN A 248 -8.85 1.65 12.73
C ASN A 248 -9.42 2.20 11.43
N GLU A 249 -9.86 3.46 11.43
CA GLU A 249 -10.33 4.16 10.23
C GLU A 249 -9.18 4.43 9.26
N VAL A 250 -7.95 4.59 9.77
CA VAL A 250 -6.73 4.77 8.96
C VAL A 250 -5.58 3.91 9.48
N THR A 251 -4.84 3.28 8.57
CA THR A 251 -3.64 2.48 8.86
C THR A 251 -2.49 3.03 8.03
N VAL A 252 -1.44 3.54 8.68
CA VAL A 252 -0.23 4.02 8.01
C VAL A 252 0.84 2.94 8.10
N LEU A 253 1.42 2.55 6.97
CA LEU A 253 2.48 1.55 6.89
C LEU A 253 3.81 2.25 6.61
N ASP A 254 4.79 2.11 7.51
CA ASP A 254 6.19 2.45 7.23
C ASP A 254 6.87 1.26 6.55
N ILE A 255 6.98 1.31 5.22
CA ILE A 255 7.38 0.17 4.41
C ILE A 255 8.89 0.26 4.10
N PRO A 256 9.68 -0.79 4.38
CA PRO A 256 11.09 -0.80 4.04
C PRO A 256 11.28 -0.76 2.52
N ARG A 257 12.44 -0.26 2.09
CA ARG A 257 12.77 -0.14 0.66
C ARG A 257 12.69 -1.49 -0.10
N SER A 258 12.89 -2.61 0.59
CA SER A 258 12.71 -3.95 0.00
C SER A 258 11.34 -4.14 -0.63
N GLY A 259 10.28 -3.51 -0.09
CA GLY A 259 8.93 -3.60 -0.67
C GLY A 259 8.83 -3.08 -2.12
N ILE A 260 9.76 -2.25 -2.59
CA ILE A 260 9.82 -1.84 -4.01
C ILE A 260 10.22 -3.03 -4.91
N ASP A 261 11.04 -3.95 -4.41
CA ASP A 261 11.55 -5.08 -5.17
C ASP A 261 10.49 -6.18 -5.28
N ALA A 262 10.03 -6.44 -6.51
CA ALA A 262 9.02 -7.44 -6.82
C ALA A 262 9.44 -8.89 -6.49
N GLY A 263 10.74 -9.15 -6.27
CA GLY A 263 11.23 -10.46 -5.85
C GLY A 263 11.13 -10.74 -4.34
N THR A 264 10.64 -9.79 -3.56
CA THR A 264 10.59 -9.87 -2.09
C THR A 264 9.17 -10.11 -1.60
N ARG A 265 9.01 -10.75 -0.43
CA ARG A 265 7.68 -10.96 0.17
C ARG A 265 7.12 -9.68 0.78
N GLU A 266 7.98 -8.75 1.16
CA GLU A 266 7.62 -7.40 1.63
C GLU A 266 6.85 -6.62 0.56
N ARG A 267 6.91 -7.03 -0.72
CA ARG A 267 6.09 -6.50 -1.80
C ARG A 267 4.60 -6.64 -1.52
N GLU A 268 4.18 -7.73 -0.87
CA GLU A 268 2.78 -8.00 -0.56
C GLU A 268 2.16 -6.88 0.27
N TRP A 269 2.92 -6.21 1.15
CA TRP A 269 2.42 -5.09 1.96
C TRP A 269 1.99 -3.88 1.12
N LEU A 270 2.59 -3.66 -0.06
CA LEU A 270 2.15 -2.58 -0.96
C LEU A 270 0.79 -2.88 -1.59
N GLU A 271 0.45 -4.16 -1.78
CA GLU A 271 -0.84 -4.59 -2.37
C GLU A 271 -2.02 -4.30 -1.43
N TRP A 272 -1.74 -4.07 -0.15
CA TRP A 272 -2.72 -3.62 0.85
C TRP A 272 -3.03 -2.13 0.80
N CYS A 273 -2.12 -1.34 0.22
CA CYS A 273 -2.21 0.10 0.29
C CYS A 273 -3.30 0.62 -0.65
N ASP A 274 -4.19 1.45 -0.12
CA ASP A 274 -5.15 2.19 -0.95
C ASP A 274 -4.50 3.40 -1.63
N VAL A 275 -3.45 3.92 -1.03
CA VAL A 275 -2.60 4.99 -1.58
C VAL A 275 -1.17 4.78 -1.10
N VAL A 276 -0.21 4.99 -1.99
CA VAL A 276 1.22 4.93 -1.66
C VAL A 276 1.81 6.33 -1.72
N VAL A 277 2.53 6.71 -0.67
CA VAL A 277 3.34 7.93 -0.58
C VAL A 277 4.79 7.53 -0.86
N LEU A 278 5.30 7.90 -2.04
CA LEU A 278 6.69 7.69 -2.42
C LEU A 278 7.51 8.93 -2.12
N ILE A 279 8.46 8.82 -1.19
CA ILE A 279 9.41 9.88 -0.88
C ILE A 279 10.61 9.82 -1.82
N VAL A 280 10.89 10.94 -2.49
CA VAL A 280 11.96 11.11 -3.48
C VAL A 280 12.88 12.27 -3.11
N GLY A 281 14.13 12.22 -3.56
CA GLY A 281 15.10 13.30 -3.37
C GLY A 281 15.28 14.13 -4.65
N GLY A 282 15.85 15.33 -4.52
CA GLY A 282 16.02 16.30 -5.61
C GLY A 282 17.37 16.22 -6.36
N GLY A 283 18.34 15.45 -5.88
CA GLY A 283 19.64 15.31 -6.53
C GLY A 283 19.61 14.44 -7.78
N LEU A 284 20.56 14.61 -8.70
CA LEU A 284 20.60 13.87 -9.98
C LEU A 284 20.53 12.34 -9.80
N ARG A 285 21.28 11.78 -8.83
CA ARG A 285 21.24 10.35 -8.52
C ARG A 285 19.90 9.94 -7.91
N GLU A 286 19.32 10.79 -7.08
CA GLU A 286 18.04 10.55 -6.39
C GLU A 286 16.88 10.55 -7.39
N ILE A 287 16.93 11.40 -8.41
CA ILE A 287 15.97 11.42 -9.53
C ILE A 287 16.00 10.08 -10.28
N GLN A 288 17.19 9.52 -10.57
CA GLN A 288 17.28 8.22 -11.24
C GLN A 288 16.74 7.08 -10.35
N GLN A 289 17.01 7.14 -9.04
CA GLN A 289 16.46 6.18 -8.07
C GLN A 289 14.93 6.29 -7.98
N ALA A 290 14.40 7.51 -7.99
CA ALA A 290 12.96 7.77 -8.01
C ALA A 290 12.29 7.22 -9.27
N ARG A 291 12.84 7.49 -10.47
CA ARG A 291 12.34 6.90 -11.73
C ARG A 291 12.32 5.37 -11.68
N ARG A 292 13.37 4.75 -11.14
CA ARG A 292 13.41 3.30 -10.96
C ARG A 292 12.36 2.80 -9.98
N ALA A 293 12.18 3.47 -8.85
CA ALA A 293 11.15 3.14 -7.87
C ALA A 293 9.74 3.23 -8.48
N ILE A 294 9.42 4.34 -9.15
CA ILE A 294 8.13 4.55 -9.84
C ILE A 294 7.87 3.42 -10.84
N SER A 295 8.87 3.03 -11.65
CA SER A 295 8.71 1.95 -12.63
C SER A 295 8.47 0.55 -12.03
N LEU A 296 8.76 0.36 -10.74
CA LEU A 296 8.63 -0.91 -10.03
C LEU A 296 7.39 -0.97 -9.15
N LEU A 297 6.78 0.17 -8.79
CA LEU A 297 5.58 0.19 -7.96
C LEU A 297 4.35 -0.35 -8.72
N PRO A 298 3.35 -0.91 -8.01
CA PRO A 298 2.11 -1.38 -8.64
C PRO A 298 1.41 -0.23 -9.37
N GLY A 299 0.94 -0.45 -10.59
CA GLY A 299 0.32 0.61 -11.40
C GLY A 299 -1.08 1.01 -10.95
N GLU A 300 -1.80 0.07 -10.37
CA GLU A 300 -3.22 0.21 -10.00
C GLU A 300 -3.41 1.07 -8.75
N THR A 301 -2.42 1.11 -7.85
CA THR A 301 -2.48 1.88 -6.61
C THR A 301 -2.14 3.36 -6.85
N PRO A 302 -3.00 4.30 -6.44
CA PRO A 302 -2.71 5.73 -6.49
C PRO A 302 -1.38 6.10 -5.81
N LEU A 303 -0.54 6.88 -6.51
CA LEU A 303 0.78 7.29 -6.04
C LEU A 303 0.84 8.78 -5.74
N VAL A 304 1.17 9.14 -4.50
CA VAL A 304 1.51 10.51 -4.07
C VAL A 304 3.03 10.62 -3.99
N ILE A 305 3.64 11.46 -4.84
CA ILE A 305 5.09 11.65 -4.85
C ILE A 305 5.44 12.86 -3.97
N VAL A 306 6.34 12.65 -3.00
CA VAL A 306 6.77 13.67 -2.04
C VAL A 306 8.27 13.95 -2.18
N GLY A 307 8.62 15.19 -2.47
CA GLY A 307 10.01 15.65 -2.52
C GLY A 307 10.54 15.95 -1.12
N SER A 308 11.54 15.20 -0.66
CA SER A 308 12.16 15.40 0.65
C SER A 308 13.15 16.57 0.63
N GLY A 309 12.99 17.50 1.56
CA GLY A 309 13.90 18.64 1.73
C GLY A 309 13.75 19.75 0.68
N VAL A 310 12.72 19.70 -0.16
CA VAL A 310 12.52 20.67 -1.26
C VAL A 310 11.41 21.68 -0.96
N SER A 311 11.53 22.87 -1.53
CA SER A 311 10.49 23.89 -1.60
C SER A 311 9.47 23.62 -2.71
N GLY A 312 8.42 24.44 -2.80
CA GLY A 312 7.39 24.28 -3.83
C GLY A 312 7.92 24.42 -5.27
N GLY A 313 8.83 25.38 -5.52
CA GLY A 313 9.42 25.56 -6.84
C GLY A 313 10.36 24.41 -7.23
N GLU A 314 11.15 23.92 -6.26
CA GLU A 314 12.00 22.74 -6.46
C GLU A 314 11.17 21.46 -6.66
N ALA A 315 10.03 21.32 -5.99
CA ALA A 315 9.10 20.22 -6.21
C ALA A 315 8.52 20.26 -7.64
N ALA A 316 8.15 21.43 -8.17
CA ALA A 316 7.69 21.57 -9.54
C ALA A 316 8.79 21.16 -10.56
N ALA A 317 10.03 21.61 -10.36
CA ALA A 317 11.16 21.19 -11.19
C ALA A 317 11.44 19.68 -11.08
N LEU A 318 11.23 19.09 -9.90
CA LEU A 318 11.35 17.65 -9.70
C LEU A 318 10.22 16.88 -10.42
N ALA A 319 9.01 17.41 -10.47
CA ALA A 319 7.91 16.82 -11.23
C ALA A 319 8.24 16.76 -12.73
N GLU A 320 8.74 17.88 -13.30
CA GLU A 320 9.24 17.92 -14.69
C GLU A 320 10.37 16.92 -14.92
N ALA A 321 11.33 16.85 -14.00
CA ALA A 321 12.46 15.93 -14.11
C ALA A 321 12.04 14.45 -13.98
N LEU A 322 10.95 14.14 -13.29
CA LEU A 322 10.43 12.78 -13.15
C LEU A 322 9.43 12.41 -14.24
N ASP A 323 8.99 13.37 -15.06
CA ASP A 323 7.91 13.20 -16.05
C ASP A 323 6.61 12.74 -15.37
N VAL A 324 6.27 13.39 -14.25
CA VAL A 324 5.05 13.11 -13.46
C VAL A 324 4.21 14.37 -13.30
N PRO A 325 2.89 14.25 -13.11
CA PRO A 325 2.00 15.41 -13.02
C PRO A 325 2.33 16.34 -11.83
N GLN A 326 2.72 15.75 -10.69
CA GLN A 326 2.93 16.51 -9.47
C GLN A 326 3.95 15.84 -8.54
N VAL A 327 4.69 16.69 -7.83
CA VAL A 327 5.44 16.32 -6.62
C VAL A 327 5.05 17.28 -5.51
N MET A 328 4.70 16.75 -4.34
CA MET A 328 4.43 17.54 -3.15
C MET A 328 5.73 17.94 -2.45
N PRO A 329 5.91 19.21 -2.06
CA PRO A 329 7.08 19.60 -1.28
C PRO A 329 6.96 19.09 0.16
N LEU A 330 8.05 18.56 0.71
CA LEU A 330 8.21 18.30 2.14
C LEU A 330 9.47 18.99 2.64
N ARG A 331 9.32 20.17 3.23
CA ARG A 331 10.46 20.95 3.73
C ARG A 331 11.03 20.33 5.00
N ARG A 332 12.37 20.26 5.09
CA ARG A 332 13.07 19.71 6.25
C ARG A 332 12.84 20.58 7.50
N LEU A 333 12.45 19.95 8.59
CA LEU A 333 12.51 20.56 9.91
C LEU A 333 13.97 20.52 10.39
N ARG A 334 14.68 21.65 10.33
CA ARG A 334 16.11 21.72 10.67
C ARG A 334 16.42 21.36 12.12
N THR A 335 15.46 21.57 13.02
CA THR A 335 15.59 21.30 14.45
C THR A 335 15.19 19.87 14.83
N LEU A 336 14.82 19.00 13.88
CA LEU A 336 14.24 17.68 14.20
C LEU A 336 15.10 16.87 15.18
N ASP A 337 16.40 16.73 14.89
CA ASP A 337 17.30 15.91 15.73
C ASP A 337 17.43 16.51 17.14
N GLN A 338 17.52 17.84 17.23
CA GLN A 338 17.55 18.56 18.50
C GLN A 338 16.22 18.41 19.26
N ASP A 339 15.10 18.55 18.57
CA ASP A 339 13.75 18.40 19.12
C ASP A 339 13.59 17.01 19.74
N LEU A 340 13.93 15.95 18.99
CA LEU A 340 13.88 14.57 19.47
C LEU A 340 14.78 14.36 20.70
N SER A 341 16.01 14.90 20.68
CA SER A 341 16.93 14.80 21.84
C SER A 341 16.43 15.48 23.12
N HIS A 342 15.48 16.41 22.99
CA HIS A 342 14.83 17.11 24.09
C HIS A 342 13.40 16.60 24.36
N GLY A 343 13.01 15.45 23.79
CA GLY A 343 11.70 14.83 24.00
C GLY A 343 10.54 15.49 23.25
N VAL A 344 10.83 16.38 22.29
CA VAL A 344 9.83 16.92 21.37
C VAL A 344 9.60 15.91 20.27
N ARG A 345 8.37 15.40 20.18
CA ARG A 345 8.00 14.31 19.27
C ARG A 345 7.73 14.83 17.87
N VAL A 346 7.87 13.95 16.88
CA VAL A 346 7.40 14.23 15.52
C VAL A 346 5.93 14.66 15.58
N GLY A 347 5.61 15.82 14.99
CA GLY A 347 4.27 16.41 15.01
C GLY A 347 3.92 17.35 16.17
N ASP A 348 4.80 17.52 17.18
CA ASP A 348 4.58 18.50 18.26
C ASP A 348 4.71 19.94 17.72
N ARG A 349 5.59 20.14 16.74
CA ARG A 349 5.81 21.43 16.07
C ARG A 349 4.71 21.69 15.05
N THR A 350 3.54 22.16 15.49
CA THR A 350 2.37 22.39 14.62
C THR A 350 2.45 23.65 13.75
N ARG A 351 3.27 24.63 14.15
CA ARG A 351 3.41 25.93 13.46
C ARG A 351 4.70 26.03 12.66
N CYS A 352 4.91 25.13 11.71
CA CYS A 352 6.10 25.16 10.85
C CYS A 352 5.76 24.86 9.38
N ALA A 353 6.76 25.03 8.52
CA ALA A 353 6.64 24.69 7.09
C ALA A 353 6.35 23.20 6.88
N THR A 354 7.07 22.32 7.59
CA THR A 354 6.91 20.87 7.52
C THR A 354 5.52 20.43 7.96
N ALA A 355 4.96 20.98 9.05
CA ALA A 355 3.61 20.64 9.50
C ALA A 355 2.55 20.97 8.45
N ARG A 356 2.68 22.12 7.76
CA ARG A 356 1.77 22.48 6.65
C ARG A 356 1.91 21.54 5.46
N ASP A 357 3.13 21.13 5.14
CA ASP A 357 3.41 20.20 4.06
C ASP A 357 2.81 18.81 4.37
N VAL A 358 3.04 18.27 5.58
CA VAL A 358 2.47 17.00 6.05
C VAL A 358 0.94 17.03 6.09
N SER A 359 0.35 18.12 6.59
CA SER A 359 -1.11 18.30 6.62
C SER A 359 -1.71 18.25 5.20
N ARG A 360 -1.06 18.90 4.22
CA ARG A 360 -1.47 18.83 2.81
C ARG A 360 -1.33 17.42 2.23
N ILE A 361 -0.23 16.72 2.51
CA ILE A 361 -0.05 15.32 2.10
C ILE A 361 -1.18 14.47 2.66
N GLY A 362 -1.53 14.65 3.95
CA GLY A 362 -2.63 13.93 4.58
C GLY A 362 -4.01 14.22 3.97
N VAL A 363 -4.28 15.44 3.52
CA VAL A 363 -5.50 15.76 2.76
C VAL A 363 -5.55 14.97 1.45
N ILE A 364 -4.46 15.00 0.68
CA ILE A 364 -4.40 14.30 -0.62
C ILE A 364 -4.53 12.78 -0.45
N CYS A 365 -3.87 12.19 0.55
CA CYS A 365 -4.01 10.76 0.83
C CYS A 365 -5.46 10.36 1.16
N ARG A 366 -6.26 11.26 1.75
CA ARG A 366 -7.68 10.99 2.02
C ARG A 366 -8.55 11.14 0.79
N GLU A 367 -8.26 12.11 -0.07
CA GLU A 367 -9.01 12.35 -1.30
C GLU A 367 -8.67 11.32 -2.40
N ALA A 368 -7.56 10.59 -2.23
CA ALA A 368 -7.10 9.52 -3.11
C ALA A 368 -7.90 8.21 -3.01
N VAL A 369 -8.69 8.02 -1.94
CA VAL A 369 -9.31 6.73 -1.54
C VAL A 369 -10.82 6.86 -1.40
#